data_AF-A0A2D0AC94-F1
#
_entry.id   AF-A0A2D0AC94-F1
#
_cell.length_a   1.000
_cell.length_b   1.000
_cell.length_c   1.000
_cell.angle_alpha   90.00
_cell.angle_beta   90.00
_cell.angle_gamma   90.00
#
_symmetry.space_group_name_H-M   'P 1'
#
loop_
_entity.id
_entity.type
_entity.pdbx_description
1 polymer ?
#
loop_
_entity_poly.entity_id
_entity_poly.type
_entity_poly.pdbx_seq_one_letter_code
_entity_poly.pdbx_strand_id
1 'polypeptide(L)' 'MREALGVAPKKVKTTREASNPMRGYLIVLSVRADSGPAFRFEHRSRSLSRTEAILEAEKAARAAGYKPWALLDAVEA' A
#
# COMPACT_ATOMS: atom_id res chain seq x y z
N MET A 1 -9.99 -32.39 15.21
CA MET A 1 -11.09 -32.07 14.26
C MET A 1 -11.78 -30.80 14.74
N ARG A 2 -11.96 -29.82 13.85
CA ARG A 2 -12.52 -28.45 14.00
C ARG A 2 -11.55 -27.34 14.41
N GLU A 3 -10.86 -26.88 13.37
CA GLU A 3 -10.27 -25.56 13.20
C GLU A 3 -11.34 -24.44 13.09
N ALA A 4 -10.86 -23.20 13.10
CA ALA A 4 -11.53 -21.96 12.69
C ALA A 4 -12.35 -21.19 13.75
N LEU A 5 -11.64 -20.62 14.73
CA LEU A 5 -12.11 -19.43 15.44
C LEU A 5 -11.79 -18.18 14.59
N GLY A 6 -12.85 -17.47 14.22
CA GLY A 6 -12.81 -16.30 13.37
C GLY A 6 -11.83 -15.22 13.85
N VAL A 7 -10.90 -14.86 12.97
CA VAL A 7 -10.16 -13.60 13.05
C VAL A 7 -10.72 -12.69 11.96
N ALA A 8 -11.51 -11.72 12.39
CA ALA A 8 -11.98 -10.64 11.54
C ALA A 8 -10.77 -9.96 10.86
N PRO A 9 -10.91 -9.48 9.60
CA PRO A 9 -9.84 -8.71 8.98
C PRO A 9 -9.60 -7.47 9.84
N LYS A 10 -8.45 -7.42 10.51
CA LYS A 10 -7.99 -6.27 11.27
C LYS A 10 -7.89 -5.13 10.27
N LYS A 11 -8.89 -4.24 10.25
CA LYS A 11 -8.84 -2.96 9.53
C LYS A 11 -7.57 -2.27 10.01
N VAL A 12 -6.53 -2.34 9.20
CA VAL A 12 -5.32 -1.55 9.39
C VAL A 12 -5.81 -0.12 9.23
N LYS A 13 -5.88 0.59 10.36
CA LYS A 13 -6.14 2.02 10.37
C LYS A 13 -4.99 2.64 9.59
N THR A 14 -5.21 2.97 8.33
CA THR A 14 -4.34 3.91 7.61
C THR A 14 -4.34 5.17 8.44
N THR A 15 -3.25 5.41 9.16
CA THR A 15 -3.00 6.64 9.89
C THR A 15 -3.12 7.76 8.86
N ARG A 16 -4.22 8.49 8.92
CA ARG A 16 -4.46 9.66 8.10
C ARG A 16 -3.64 10.78 8.72
N GLU A 17 -2.32 10.75 8.51
CA GLU A 17 -1.47 11.89 8.79
C GLU A 17 -1.65 12.89 7.66
N ALA A 18 -2.71 13.69 7.81
CA ALA A 18 -2.75 15.00 7.20
C ALA A 18 -1.63 15.84 7.84
N SER A 19 -0.73 16.38 7.02
CA SER A 19 -0.19 17.75 7.10
C SER A 19 1.29 17.80 6.69
N ASN A 20 1.54 18.12 5.41
CA ASN A 20 2.46 19.18 4.97
C ASN A 20 2.28 19.32 3.43
N PRO A 21 2.29 20.53 2.84
CA PRO A 21 2.31 20.73 1.37
C PRO A 21 3.73 20.45 0.80
N MET A 22 4.35 19.35 1.24
CA MET A 22 5.64 18.90 0.72
C MET A 22 5.37 18.10 -0.56
N ARG A 23 5.99 18.55 -1.67
CA ARG A 23 6.05 17.82 -2.94
C ARG A 23 6.35 16.35 -2.65
N GLY A 24 5.42 15.48 -2.99
CA GLY A 24 5.56 14.04 -2.81
C GLY A 24 4.93 13.31 -3.98
N TYR A 25 4.82 11.99 -3.86
CA TYR A 25 4.13 11.17 -4.84
C TYR A 25 3.02 10.36 -4.18
N LEU A 26 1.87 10.32 -4.84
CA LEU A 26 0.86 9.30 -4.60
C LEU A 26 1.13 8.14 -5.57
N ILE A 27 1.54 7.01 -5.01
CA ILE A 27 1.79 5.78 -5.74
C ILE A 27 0.62 4.85 -5.55
N VAL A 28 0.14 4.30 -6.66
CA VAL A 28 -0.97 3.36 -6.71
C VAL A 28 -0.45 2.04 -7.23
N LEU A 29 -0.49 1.01 -6.40
CA LEU A 29 -0.09 -0.35 -6.73
C LEU A 29 -1.31 -1.26 -6.86
N SER A 30 -1.21 -2.23 -7.75
CA SER A 30 -2.04 -3.42 -7.74
C SER A 30 -1.35 -4.46 -6.86
N VAL A 31 -2.01 -4.88 -5.79
CA VAL A 31 -1.47 -5.85 -4.83
C VAL A 31 -2.41 -7.04 -4.68
N ARG A 32 -1.85 -8.18 -4.28
CA ARG A 32 -2.62 -9.40 -3.97
C ARG A 32 -2.38 -9.84 -2.53
N ALA A 33 -3.44 -10.34 -1.91
CA ALA A 33 -3.31 -11.18 -0.72
C ALA A 33 -2.90 -12.61 -1.14
N ASP A 34 -2.60 -13.48 -0.17
CA ASP A 34 -2.02 -14.81 -0.42
C ASP A 34 -2.88 -15.70 -1.34
N SER A 35 -4.20 -15.54 -1.28
CA SER A 35 -5.14 -16.11 -2.26
C SER A 35 -6.31 -15.14 -2.43
N GLY A 36 -6.44 -14.51 -3.60
CA GLY A 36 -7.51 -13.56 -3.88
C GLY A 36 -7.27 -12.67 -5.09
N PRO A 37 -8.30 -11.94 -5.54
CA PRO A 37 -8.17 -10.99 -6.64
C PRO A 37 -7.22 -9.85 -6.27
N ALA A 38 -6.61 -9.25 -7.28
CA ALA A 38 -5.79 -8.07 -7.08
C ALA A 38 -6.67 -6.86 -6.70
N PHE A 39 -6.18 -6.03 -5.80
CA PHE A 39 -6.84 -4.79 -5.38
C PHE A 39 -5.86 -3.62 -5.33
N ARG A 40 -6.42 -2.42 -5.28
CA ARG A 40 -5.66 -1.17 -5.30
C ARG A 40 -5.09 -0.87 -3.92
N PHE A 41 -3.80 -0.59 -3.86
CA PHE A 41 -3.08 -0.14 -2.68
C PHE A 41 -2.48 1.23 -2.95
N GLU A 42 -2.82 2.20 -2.12
CA GLU A 42 -2.39 3.59 -2.29
C GLU A 42 -1.39 3.94 -1.20
N HIS A 43 -0.26 4.51 -1.63
CA HIS A 43 0.81 4.93 -0.75
C HIS A 43 1.24 6.34 -1.09
N ARG A 44 1.23 7.24 -0.10
CA ARG A 44 1.73 8.59 -0.25
C ARG A 44 3.16 8.66 0.28
N SER A 45 4.12 8.83 -0.62
CA SER A 45 5.51 9.03 -0.28
C SER A 45 5.83 10.52 -0.24
N ARG A 46 6.74 10.90 0.67
CA ARG A 46 7.34 12.24 0.77
C ARG A 46 8.63 12.37 -0.05
N SER A 47 9.02 11.32 -0.75
CA SER A 47 10.23 11.31 -1.57
C SER A 47 10.08 12.27 -2.75
N LEU A 48 11.15 12.99 -3.06
CA LEU A 48 11.22 13.88 -4.22
C LEU A 48 11.49 13.11 -5.52
N SER A 49 11.95 11.86 -5.42
CA SER A 49 12.18 10.97 -6.55
C SER A 49 11.03 9.99 -6.73
N ARG A 50 10.49 9.92 -7.96
CA ARG A 50 9.44 8.97 -8.34
C ARG A 50 9.85 7.52 -8.05
N THR A 51 11.10 7.17 -8.36
CA THR A 51 11.60 5.80 -8.18
C THR A 51 11.65 5.42 -6.71
N GLU A 52 12.12 6.33 -5.85
CA GLU A 52 12.15 6.10 -4.40
C GLU A 52 10.74 5.96 -3.83
N ALA A 53 9.81 6.79 -4.29
CA ALA A 53 8.41 6.69 -3.89
C ALA A 53 7.78 5.33 -4.25
N ILE A 54 8.09 4.79 -5.44
CA ILE A 54 7.62 3.46 -5.86
C ILE A 54 8.20 2.37 -4.96
N LEU A 55 9.50 2.43 -4.67
CA LEU A 55 10.17 1.46 -3.78
C LEU A 55 9.60 1.51 -2.37
N GLU A 56 9.34 2.71 -1.82
CA GLU A 56 8.67 2.88 -0.54
C GLU A 56 7.26 2.27 -0.54
N ALA A 57 6.49 2.51 -1.61
CA ALA A 57 5.15 1.95 -1.76
C ALA A 57 5.15 0.42 -1.80
N GLU A 58 6.10 -0.18 -2.54
CA GLU A 58 6.25 -1.64 -2.58
C GLU A 58 6.66 -2.20 -1.21
N LYS A 59 7.59 -1.54 -0.53
CA LYS A 59 8.02 -1.94 0.81
C LYS A 59 6.86 -1.85 1.80
N ALA A 60 6.06 -0.79 1.73
CA ALA A 60 4.87 -0.62 2.56
C ALA A 60 3.81 -1.69 2.27
N ALA A 61 3.57 -2.02 1.00
CA ALA A 61 2.66 -3.10 0.62
C ALA A 61 3.12 -4.46 1.17
N ARG A 62 4.42 -4.78 1.06
CA ARG A 62 5.00 -6.02 1.61
C ARG A 62 4.95 -6.05 3.14
N ALA A 63 5.24 -4.93 3.81
CA ALA A 63 5.13 -4.82 5.26
C ALA A 63 3.68 -5.00 5.75
N ALA A 64 2.70 -4.63 4.94
CA ALA A 64 1.28 -4.90 5.18
C ALA A 64 0.85 -6.34 4.85
N GLY A 65 1.78 -7.20 4.39
CA GLY A 65 1.52 -8.61 4.06
C GLY A 65 0.96 -8.82 2.66
N TYR A 66 1.03 -7.81 1.78
CA TYR A 66 0.56 -7.92 0.40
C TYR A 66 1.71 -8.16 -0.57
N LYS A 67 1.42 -8.84 -1.68
CA LYS A 67 2.34 -9.05 -2.79
C LYS A 67 2.08 -7.99 -3.87
N PRO A 68 2.98 -7.02 -4.10
CA PRO A 68 2.86 -6.09 -5.21
C PRO A 68 2.94 -6.83 -6.55
N TRP A 69 2.06 -6.50 -7.49
CA TRP A 69 1.96 -7.13 -8.80
C TRP A 69 2.27 -6.17 -9.94
N ALA A 70 1.73 -4.95 -9.88
CA ALA A 70 1.96 -3.93 -10.91
C ALA A 70 1.83 -2.53 -10.33
N LEU A 71 2.60 -1.58 -10.88
CA LEU A 71 2.36 -0.16 -10.69
C LEU A 71 1.18 0.24 -11.58
N LEU A 72 0.13 0.82 -10.98
CA LEU A 72 -1.03 1.30 -11.70
C LEU A 72 -0.91 2.78 -12.04
N ASP A 73 -0.43 3.57 -11.08
CA ASP A 73 -0.32 5.01 -11.25
C ASP A 73 0.74 5.61 -10.31
N ALA A 74 1.31 6.73 -10.71
CA ALA A 74 2.26 7.48 -9.90
C ALA A 74 2.15 8.96 -10.25
N VAL A 75 1.51 9.72 -9.36
CA VAL A 75 1.26 11.15 -9.55
C VAL A 75 1.97 11.98 -8.49
N GLU A 76 2.49 13.13 -8.89
CA GLU A 76 3.00 14.13 -7.94
C GLU A 76 1.83 14.73 -7.14
N ALA A 77 2.00 14.88 -5.83
CA ALA A 77 0.95 15.17 -4.85
C ALA A 77 1.32 16.29 -3.86
#